data_AF-A0A1Q3LB98-F1
#
_entry.id   AF-A0A1Q3LB98-F1
#
_cell.length_a   1.000
_cell.length_b   1.000
_cell.length_c   1.000
_cell.angle_alpha   90.00
_cell.angle_beta   90.00
_cell.angle_gamma   90.00
#
_symmetry.space_group_name_H-M   'P 1'
#
loop_
_entity.id
_entity.type
_entity.pdbx_description
1 polymer ?
#
loop_
_entity_poly.entity_id
_entity_poly.type
_entity_poly.pdbx_seq_one_letter_code
_entity_poly.pdbx_strand_id
1 'polypeptide(L)'
;MDALPDARFVGFCQTVNDFEIASGRLALAKSANENVRGYASRMVAEYNEAAQYLVKARAEAGVSYAPDPSNPPNTVAVLQRLNNLTGPEFDTAYANSQLAIQTEANAQYGAFSQNGENGALRRYAQRMFPISEQHLEYARRIAGGR
;
A
#
# COMPACT_ATOMS: atom_id res chain seq x y z
N MET A 1 3.81 12.44 12.16
CA MET A 1 3.50 13.06 10.86
C MET A 1 2.04 13.49 10.87
N ASP A 2 1.71 14.55 10.14
CA ASP A 2 0.36 15.09 10.10
C ASP A 2 -0.52 14.34 9.08
N ALA A 3 -1.84 14.43 9.25
CA ALA A 3 -2.77 13.90 8.26
C ALA A 3 -2.63 14.71 6.96
N LEU A 4 -2.59 14.02 5.82
CA LEU A 4 -2.60 14.69 4.52
C LEU A 4 -3.94 15.41 4.32
N PRO A 5 -3.96 16.51 3.54
CA PRO A 5 -5.21 17.08 3.05
C PRO A 5 -6.04 16.04 2.29
N ASP A 6 -7.36 16.10 2.38
CA ASP A 6 -8.28 15.08 1.84
C ASP A 6 -7.94 14.61 0.41
N ALA A 7 -7.76 15.54 -0.53
CA ALA A 7 -7.47 15.19 -1.92
C ALA A 7 -6.12 14.45 -2.08
N ARG A 8 -5.12 14.83 -1.30
CA ARG A 8 -3.81 14.16 -1.27
C ARG A 8 -3.90 12.81 -0.56
N PHE A 9 -4.70 12.71 0.48
CA PHE A 9 -4.97 11.43 1.14
C PHE A 9 -5.63 10.44 0.17
N VAL A 10 -6.62 10.87 -0.63
CA VAL A 10 -7.22 10.02 -1.67
C VAL A 10 -6.16 9.61 -2.71
N GLY A 11 -5.31 10.54 -3.16
CA GLY A 11 -4.23 10.24 -4.11
C GLY A 11 -3.20 9.25 -3.56
N PHE A 12 -2.82 9.40 -2.29
CA PHE A 12 -1.96 8.48 -1.57
C PHE A 12 -2.57 7.09 -1.48
N CYS A 13 -3.83 6.98 -1.01
CA CYS A 13 -4.53 5.70 -0.90
C CYS A 13 -4.64 4.99 -2.24
N GLN A 14 -4.96 5.71 -3.30
CA GLN A 14 -5.07 5.13 -4.64
C GLN A 14 -3.72 4.60 -5.11
N THR A 15 -2.64 5.37 -4.92
CA THR A 15 -1.29 4.94 -5.30
C THR A 15 -0.83 3.69 -4.55
N VAL A 16 -1.11 3.61 -3.25
CA VAL A 16 -0.82 2.40 -2.46
C VAL A 16 -1.63 1.22 -2.97
N ASN A 17 -2.95 1.36 -3.16
CA ASN A 17 -3.81 0.29 -3.67
C ASN A 17 -3.31 -0.24 -5.02
N ASP A 18 -3.02 0.66 -5.96
CA ASP A 18 -2.55 0.28 -7.30
C ASP A 18 -1.19 -0.43 -7.25
N PHE A 19 -0.26 0.05 -6.41
CA PHE A 19 1.04 -0.57 -6.22
C PHE A 19 0.94 -1.96 -5.60
N GLU A 20 0.12 -2.12 -4.56
CA GLU A 20 0.01 -3.41 -3.86
C GLU A 20 -0.63 -4.49 -4.74
N ILE A 21 -1.63 -4.12 -5.53
CA ILE A 21 -2.23 -5.02 -6.51
C ILE A 21 -1.20 -5.39 -7.60
N ALA A 22 -0.50 -4.42 -8.18
CA ALA A 22 0.44 -4.66 -9.26
C ALA A 22 1.67 -5.46 -8.81
N SER A 23 2.29 -5.06 -7.69
CA SER A 23 3.48 -5.71 -7.16
C SER A 23 3.16 -7.10 -6.60
N GLY A 24 1.99 -7.29 -5.98
CA GLY A 24 1.53 -8.60 -5.54
C GLY A 24 1.33 -9.56 -6.72
N ARG A 25 0.66 -9.13 -7.80
CA ARG A 25 0.54 -9.93 -9.04
C ARG A 25 1.91 -10.30 -9.63
N LEU A 26 2.85 -9.36 -9.64
CA LEU A 26 4.20 -9.60 -10.11
C LEU A 26 4.92 -10.65 -9.25
N ALA A 27 4.79 -10.58 -7.92
CA ALA A 27 5.37 -11.56 -7.00
C ALA A 27 4.77 -12.96 -7.17
N LEU A 28 3.45 -13.06 -7.38
CA LEU A 28 2.79 -14.33 -7.68
C LEU A 28 3.27 -14.96 -9.00
N ALA A 29 3.70 -14.15 -9.96
CA ALA A 29 4.23 -14.62 -11.23
C ALA A 29 5.72 -14.99 -11.17
N LYS A 30 6.50 -14.30 -10.33
CA LYS A 30 7.98 -14.36 -10.39
C LYS A 30 8.64 -15.06 -9.21
N SER A 31 8.00 -15.10 -8.04
CA SER A 31 8.57 -15.71 -6.84
C SER A 31 8.16 -17.18 -6.73
N ALA A 32 9.13 -18.01 -6.34
CA ALA A 32 8.92 -19.39 -5.88
C ALA A 32 8.91 -19.49 -4.34
N ASN A 33 9.19 -18.41 -3.62
CA ASN A 33 9.22 -18.39 -2.16
C ASN A 33 7.80 -18.35 -1.60
N GLU A 34 7.41 -19.40 -0.86
CA GLU A 34 6.06 -19.54 -0.32
C GLU A 34 5.63 -18.38 0.59
N ASN A 35 6.57 -17.82 1.38
CA ASN A 35 6.27 -16.68 2.25
C ASN A 35 5.98 -15.41 1.43
N VAL A 36 6.76 -15.16 0.38
CA VAL A 36 6.54 -14.02 -0.53
C VAL A 36 5.22 -14.18 -1.27
N ARG A 37 4.92 -15.38 -1.78
CA ARG A 37 3.67 -15.68 -2.49
C ARG A 37 2.44 -15.59 -1.57
N GLY A 38 2.56 -16.08 -0.34
CA GLY A 38 1.51 -15.99 0.67
C GLY A 38 1.17 -14.55 1.01
N TYR A 39 2.20 -13.74 1.28
CA TYR A 39 2.05 -12.29 1.47
C TYR A 39 1.40 -11.63 0.24
N ALA A 40 1.95 -11.85 -0.95
CA ALA A 40 1.47 -11.25 -2.20
C ALA A 40 -0.01 -11.60 -2.50
N SER A 41 -0.43 -12.83 -2.24
CA SER A 41 -1.83 -13.27 -2.42
C SER A 41 -2.78 -12.45 -1.54
N ARG A 42 -2.39 -12.25 -0.27
CA ARG A 42 -3.16 -11.48 0.69
C ARG A 42 -3.24 -10.00 0.29
N MET A 43 -2.11 -9.41 -0.09
CA MET A 43 -2.05 -8.04 -0.60
C MET A 43 -2.98 -7.81 -1.78
N VAL A 44 -2.97 -8.69 -2.79
CA VAL A 44 -3.86 -8.56 -3.94
C VAL A 44 -5.32 -8.60 -3.51
N ALA A 45 -5.73 -9.54 -2.67
CA ALA A 45 -7.12 -9.66 -2.25
C ALA A 45 -7.59 -8.41 -1.47
N GLU A 46 -6.87 -8.06 -0.41
CA GLU A 46 -7.29 -7.00 0.50
C GLU A 46 -7.24 -5.61 -0.15
N TYR A 47 -6.23 -5.33 -1.00
CA TYR A 47 -6.13 -4.04 -1.66
C TYR A 47 -7.09 -3.87 -2.85
N ASN A 48 -7.60 -4.96 -3.45
CA ASN A 48 -8.73 -4.86 -4.39
C ASN A 48 -10.00 -4.41 -3.66
N GLU A 49 -10.30 -4.96 -2.48
CA GLU A 49 -11.42 -4.51 -1.66
C GLU A 49 -11.23 -3.06 -1.18
N ALA A 50 -10.00 -2.72 -0.77
CA ALA A 50 -9.64 -1.36 -0.38
C ALA A 50 -9.87 -0.37 -1.53
N ALA A 51 -9.44 -0.69 -2.76
CA ALA A 51 -9.65 0.16 -3.93
C ALA A 51 -11.15 0.43 -4.18
N GLN A 52 -11.99 -0.60 -4.09
CA GLN A 52 -13.44 -0.44 -4.24
C GLN A 52 -14.05 0.42 -3.12
N TYR A 53 -13.57 0.24 -1.88
CA TYR A 53 -14.04 1.02 -0.75
C TYR A 53 -13.61 2.49 -0.85
N LEU A 54 -12.39 2.77 -1.31
CA LEU A 54 -11.88 4.12 -1.53
C LEU A 54 -12.74 4.88 -2.54
N VAL A 55 -13.15 4.22 -3.64
CA VAL A 55 -14.04 4.83 -4.64
C VAL A 55 -15.36 5.29 -4.01
N LYS A 56 -15.95 4.48 -3.13
CA LYS A 56 -17.17 4.85 -2.41
C LYS A 56 -16.92 5.98 -1.42
N ALA A 57 -15.85 5.88 -0.63
CA ALA A 57 -15.51 6.87 0.39
C ALA A 57 -15.23 8.26 -0.22
N ARG A 58 -14.48 8.33 -1.32
CA ARG A 58 -14.18 9.60 -1.99
C ARG A 58 -15.41 10.22 -2.68
N ALA A 59 -16.30 9.38 -3.21
CA ALA A 59 -17.55 9.83 -3.80
C ALA A 59 -18.49 10.41 -2.74
N GLU A 60 -18.63 9.73 -1.59
CA GLU A 60 -19.37 10.23 -0.42
C GLU A 60 -18.76 11.53 0.12
N ALA A 61 -17.44 11.61 0.16
CA ALA A 61 -16.70 12.79 0.58
C ALA A 61 -16.84 14.00 -0.37
N GLY A 62 -17.24 13.78 -1.63
CA GLY A 62 -17.17 14.81 -2.67
C GLY A 62 -15.73 15.23 -3.02
N VAL A 63 -14.75 14.36 -2.79
CA VAL A 63 -13.32 14.67 -2.94
C VAL A 63 -12.73 13.96 -4.14
N SER A 64 -12.11 14.72 -5.04
CA SER A 64 -11.28 14.20 -6.12
C SER A 64 -9.86 13.89 -5.62
N TYR A 65 -9.17 12.95 -6.27
CA TYR A 65 -7.78 12.66 -5.94
C TYR A 65 -6.85 13.77 -6.47
N ALA A 66 -5.79 14.07 -5.72
CA ALA A 66 -4.69 14.93 -6.17
C ALA A 66 -3.35 14.22 -5.91
N PRO A 67 -2.38 14.31 -6.83
CA PRO A 67 -1.03 13.82 -6.57
C PRO A 67 -0.39 14.64 -5.43
N ASP A 68 0.58 14.02 -4.74
CA ASP A 68 1.46 14.76 -3.83
C ASP A 68 2.77 15.11 -4.57
N PRO A 69 2.95 16.35 -5.04
CA PRO A 69 4.18 16.75 -5.73
C PRO A 69 5.40 16.80 -4.80
N SER A 70 5.19 16.87 -3.48
CA SER A 70 6.27 16.96 -2.49
C SER A 70 6.81 15.58 -2.08
N ASN A 71 6.01 14.54 -2.22
CA ASN A 71 6.40 13.17 -1.92
C ASN A 71 5.67 12.18 -2.85
N PRO A 72 6.01 12.16 -4.16
CA PRO A 72 5.41 11.21 -5.08
C PRO A 72 5.84 9.80 -4.67
N PRO A 73 4.92 8.86 -4.43
CA PRO A 73 5.30 7.48 -4.16
C PRO A 73 6.06 6.95 -5.38
N ASN A 74 7.29 6.48 -5.20
CA ASN A 74 8.15 6.02 -6.31
C ASN A 74 7.76 4.63 -6.83
N THR A 75 6.46 4.31 -6.80
CA THR A 75 5.88 2.98 -7.04
C THR A 75 6.14 2.51 -8.47
N VAL A 76 6.14 3.42 -9.45
CA VAL A 76 6.43 3.10 -10.85
C VAL A 76 7.86 2.62 -11.04
N ALA A 77 8.86 3.33 -10.52
CA ALA A 77 10.25 2.92 -10.65
C ALA A 77 10.54 1.64 -9.86
N VAL A 78 9.88 1.45 -8.70
CA VAL A 78 9.95 0.21 -7.94
C VAL A 78 9.40 -0.96 -8.76
N LEU A 79 8.21 -0.83 -9.38
CA LEU A 79 7.65 -1.87 -10.24
C LEU A 79 8.55 -2.21 -11.42
N GLN A 80 9.13 -1.19 -12.08
CA GLN A 80 10.08 -1.40 -13.18
C GLN A 80 11.32 -2.16 -12.71
N ARG A 81 11.89 -1.77 -11.56
CA ARG A 81 13.03 -2.48 -10.96
C ARG A 81 12.67 -3.93 -10.65
N LEU A 82 11.55 -4.18 -9.97
CA LEU A 82 11.10 -5.53 -9.64
C LEU A 82 10.90 -6.37 -10.90
N ASN A 83 10.37 -5.79 -11.97
CA ASN A 83 10.15 -6.51 -13.21
C ASN A 83 11.46 -7.00 -13.86
N ASN A 84 12.57 -6.33 -13.62
CA ASN A 84 13.89 -6.70 -14.15
C ASN A 84 14.65 -7.70 -13.26
N LEU A 85 14.16 -7.99 -12.06
CA LEU A 85 14.79 -8.94 -11.13
C LEU A 85 14.13 -10.31 -11.23
N THR A 86 14.83 -11.36 -10.81
CA THR A 86 14.31 -12.74 -10.71
C THR A 86 14.89 -13.43 -9.49
N GLY A 87 14.35 -14.59 -9.11
CA GLY A 87 14.92 -15.42 -8.04
C GLY A 87 15.07 -14.68 -6.70
N PRO A 88 16.12 -15.00 -5.91
CA PRO A 88 16.35 -14.40 -4.60
C PRO A 88 16.50 -12.87 -4.61
N GLU A 89 17.04 -12.31 -5.69
CA GLU A 89 17.17 -10.85 -5.86
C GLU A 89 15.79 -10.18 -5.99
N PHE A 90 14.86 -10.83 -6.70
CA PHE A 90 13.47 -10.38 -6.78
C PHE A 90 12.82 -10.42 -5.39
N ASP A 91 12.92 -11.54 -4.69
CA ASP A 91 12.29 -11.72 -3.37
C ASP A 91 12.80 -10.68 -2.36
N THR A 92 14.12 -10.44 -2.35
CA THR A 92 14.74 -9.43 -1.49
C THR A 92 14.26 -8.02 -1.84
N ALA A 93 14.24 -7.66 -3.13
CA ALA A 93 13.79 -6.34 -3.56
C ALA A 93 12.29 -6.13 -3.29
N TYR A 94 11.48 -7.16 -3.48
CA TYR A 94 10.05 -7.13 -3.19
C TYR A 94 9.80 -6.91 -1.70
N ALA A 95 10.41 -7.72 -0.83
CA ALA A 95 10.27 -7.60 0.62
C ALA A 95 10.67 -6.21 1.15
N ASN A 96 11.79 -5.67 0.66
CA ASN A 96 12.23 -4.32 1.04
C ASN A 96 11.26 -3.22 0.56
N SER A 97 10.71 -3.37 -0.65
CA SER A 97 9.75 -2.40 -1.19
C SER A 97 8.44 -2.41 -0.40
N GLN A 98 7.99 -3.61 -0.03
CA GLN A 98 6.80 -3.83 0.79
C GLN A 98 6.95 -3.24 2.19
N LEU A 99 8.11 -3.45 2.82
CA LEU A 99 8.42 -2.84 4.12
C LEU A 99 8.37 -1.31 4.06
N ALA A 100 8.92 -0.70 3.00
CA ALA A 100 8.90 0.75 2.83
C ALA A 100 7.47 1.29 2.67
N ILE A 101 6.71 0.74 1.72
CA ILE A 101 5.33 1.19 1.44
C ILE A 101 4.43 0.99 2.66
N GLN A 102 4.50 -0.15 3.34
CA GLN A 102 3.64 -0.41 4.49
C GLN A 102 4.01 0.40 5.72
N THR A 103 5.28 0.81 5.86
CA THR A 103 5.66 1.76 6.92
C THR A 103 4.99 3.11 6.70
N GLU A 104 5.03 3.62 5.48
CA GLU A 104 4.42 4.90 5.12
C GLU A 104 2.88 4.84 5.17
N ALA A 105 2.29 3.77 4.62
CA ALA A 105 0.84 3.54 4.66
C ALA A 105 0.33 3.46 6.10
N ASN A 106 1.01 2.72 6.96
CA ASN A 106 0.64 2.62 8.37
C ASN A 106 0.64 3.97 9.07
N ALA A 107 1.67 4.78 8.85
CA ALA A 107 1.78 6.08 9.46
C ALA A 107 0.68 7.05 8.93
N GLN A 108 0.39 7.01 7.63
CA GLN A 108 -0.62 7.86 7.01
C GLN A 108 -2.05 7.48 7.37
N TYR A 109 -2.38 6.18 7.39
CA TYR A 109 -3.66 5.70 7.85
C TYR A 109 -3.86 5.99 9.33
N GLY A 110 -2.82 5.81 10.15
CA GLY A 110 -2.85 6.17 11.57
C GLY A 110 -3.16 7.67 11.77
N ALA A 111 -2.39 8.55 11.14
CA ALA A 111 -2.58 10.00 11.25
C ALA A 111 -3.98 10.43 10.77
N PHE A 112 -4.42 9.95 9.61
CA PHE A 112 -5.72 10.34 9.04
C PHE A 112 -6.90 9.71 9.80
N SER A 113 -6.74 8.51 10.35
CA SER A 113 -7.78 7.86 11.17
C SER A 113 -8.13 8.63 12.44
N GLN A 114 -7.15 9.37 12.99
CA GLN A 114 -7.28 10.17 14.21
C GLN A 114 -7.66 11.62 13.91
N ASN A 115 -6.97 12.23 12.95
CA ASN A 115 -7.01 13.68 12.74
C ASN A 115 -7.66 14.10 11.41
N GLY A 116 -8.11 13.15 10.58
CA GLY A 116 -8.78 13.45 9.32
C GLY A 116 -10.10 14.18 9.54
N GLU A 117 -10.31 15.26 8.80
CA GLU A 117 -11.53 16.09 8.89
C GLU A 117 -12.71 15.42 8.19
N ASN A 118 -12.49 14.85 7.01
CA ASN A 118 -13.53 14.21 6.24
C ASN A 118 -13.95 12.86 6.85
N GLY A 119 -15.19 12.77 7.31
CA GLY A 119 -15.71 11.57 7.97
C GLY A 119 -15.66 10.29 7.13
N ALA A 120 -15.94 10.36 5.82
CA ALA A 120 -15.93 9.20 4.94
C ALA A 120 -14.50 8.68 4.70
N LEU A 121 -13.55 9.59 4.45
CA LEU A 121 -12.15 9.24 4.30
C LEU A 121 -11.51 8.78 5.61
N ARG A 122 -11.95 9.34 6.74
CA ARG A 122 -11.50 8.89 8.08
C ARG A 122 -11.92 7.45 8.35
N ARG A 123 -13.14 7.05 7.97
CA ARG A 123 -13.57 5.64 8.06
C ARG A 123 -12.74 4.71 7.18
N TYR A 124 -12.36 5.17 5.98
CA TYR A 124 -11.41 4.43 5.14
C TYR A 124 -10.08 4.22 5.86
N ALA A 125 -9.50 5.28 6.42
CA ALA A 125 -8.25 5.21 7.18
C ALA A 125 -8.36 4.28 8.39
N GLN A 126 -9.46 4.36 9.15
CA GLN A 126 -9.72 3.50 10.32
C GLN A 126 -9.83 2.02 9.96
N ARG A 127 -10.35 1.69 8.77
CA ARG A 127 -10.38 0.32 8.28
C ARG A 127 -9.00 -0.16 7.83
N MET A 128 -8.25 0.69 7.13
CA MET A 128 -6.96 0.32 6.56
C MET A 128 -5.82 0.32 7.57
N PHE A 129 -5.89 1.11 8.64
CA PHE A 129 -4.83 1.19 9.65
C PHE A 129 -4.47 -0.16 10.30
N PRO A 130 -5.41 -0.93 10.88
CA PRO A 130 -5.06 -2.24 11.46
C PRO A 130 -4.60 -3.25 10.39
N ILE A 131 -5.08 -3.13 9.15
CA ILE A 131 -4.64 -3.97 8.03
C ILE A 131 -3.18 -3.65 7.67
N SER A 132 -2.81 -2.37 7.58
CA SER A 132 -1.43 -1.96 7.31
C SER A 132 -0.47 -2.33 8.46
N GLU A 133 -0.93 -2.32 9.72
CA GLU A 133 -0.11 -2.79 10.85
C GLU A 133 0.23 -4.28 10.69
N GLN A 134 -0.77 -5.12 10.36
CA GLN A 134 -0.56 -6.54 10.12
C GLN A 134 0.37 -6.78 8.92
N HIS A 135 0.16 -6.07 7.82
CA HIS A 135 1.02 -6.21 6.65
C HIS A 135 2.45 -5.74 6.91
N LEU A 136 2.64 -4.67 7.67
CA LEU A 136 3.96 -4.20 8.07
C LEU A 136 4.70 -5.27 8.89
N GLU A 137 4.00 -5.97 9.78
CA GLU A 137 4.59 -7.10 10.51
C GLU A 137 5.00 -8.24 9.56
N TYR A 138 4.14 -8.62 8.61
CA TYR A 138 4.51 -9.66 7.64
C TYR A 138 5.64 -9.20 6.71
N ALA A 139 5.64 -7.95 6.27
CA ALA A 139 6.69 -7.35 5.45
C ALA A 139 8.05 -7.44 6.15
N ARG A 140 8.09 -7.16 7.47
CA ARG A 140 9.30 -7.35 8.30
C ARG A 140 9.74 -8.80 8.35
N ARG A 141 8.81 -9.76 8.46
CA ARG A 141 9.13 -11.20 8.47
C ARG A 141 9.73 -11.65 7.14
N ILE A 142 9.14 -11.27 6.01
CA ILE A 142 9.68 -11.64 4.69
C ILE A 142 10.99 -10.90 4.35
N ALA A 143 11.24 -9.71 4.93
CA ALA A 143 12.50 -9.00 4.77
C ALA A 143 13.61 -9.52 5.70
N GLY A 144 13.26 -10.00 6.89
CA GLY A 144 14.18 -10.52 7.89
C GLY A 144 14.51 -12.02 7.74
N GLY A 145 13.67 -12.79 7.05
CA GLY A 145 13.81 -14.24 6.85
C GLY A 145 14.84 -14.65 5.80
N ARG A 146 16.01 -13.98 5.78
CA ARG A 146 17.14 -14.32 4.91
C ARG A 146 17.76 -15.67 5.26
#